data_AF-A0A6L7Z3D5-F1
#
_entry.id   AF-A0A6L7Z3D5-F1
#
_cell.length_a   1.000
_cell.length_b   1.000
_cell.length_c   1.000
_cell.angle_alpha   90.00
_cell.angle_beta   90.00
_cell.angle_gamma   90.00
#
_symmetry.space_group_name_H-M   'P 1'
#
loop_
_entity.id
_entity.type
_entity.pdbx_description
1 polymer ?
#
loop_
_entity_poly.entity_id
_entity_poly.type
_entity_poly.pdbx_seq_one_letter_code
_entity_poly.pdbx_strand_id
1 'polypeptide(L)'
;MDVRLWTFILVGLSFALYIGVAIWSRASSTKEFYVAGTGVSPLANGMATAADWMSAASFISMAGLISFMGYDGSVYLMGWTGGYVLLALLLAPYLRKFGAYTVPEFVGQRYYSQVARVVAVACAIFVSFTYVSGQMRGVGIVFSRFLEVDVTVGVIIGMGIVLFYAVLGGMKGITYTQVAQYCVLIFAYMVPAFFLAVMLSGTFIPQLGFGGADPESGAFLLDKLDGLHRELGFTAYTDGTKSMIDVFFITAALMVGTAGLPHVIIRFYTVPKVRDARVSVGWALLFIAILYTTAPAVAVFARANLLDTVAGQPYDAMPEWFSKWEDTGLITFDDRDADGNIRYVADPDENELTIDRDIMVLANPEISRLPNWVVGLVAAGGLAAALSTAAGLLLVISSAISHDL
;
A
#
# COMPACT_ATOMS: atom_id res chain seq x y z
N MET A 1 20.20 8.48 -18.21
CA MET A 1 20.23 8.87 -16.78
C MET A 1 20.09 7.61 -15.95
N ASP A 2 20.93 7.46 -14.94
CA ASP A 2 20.88 6.31 -14.04
C ASP A 2 19.58 6.27 -13.23
N VAL A 3 19.17 5.09 -12.78
CA VAL A 3 17.99 4.85 -11.93
C VAL A 3 18.03 5.74 -10.69
N ARG A 4 19.18 5.78 -10.00
CA ARG A 4 19.37 6.62 -8.80
C ARG A 4 19.02 8.08 -9.05
N LEU A 5 19.52 8.64 -10.15
CA LEU A 5 19.30 10.05 -10.47
C LEU A 5 17.81 10.32 -10.74
N TRP A 6 17.14 9.43 -11.49
CA TRP A 6 15.69 9.54 -11.68
C TRP A 6 14.92 9.44 -10.38
N THR A 7 15.29 8.51 -9.50
CA THR A 7 14.66 8.38 -8.19
C THR A 7 14.84 9.64 -7.36
N PHE A 8 16.06 10.19 -7.26
CA PHE A 8 16.30 11.43 -6.52
C PHE A 8 15.46 12.59 -7.06
N ILE A 9 15.34 12.71 -8.38
CA ILE A 9 14.53 13.75 -9.01
C ILE A 9 13.04 13.54 -8.68
N LEU A 10 12.50 12.36 -8.92
CA LEU A 10 11.06 12.10 -8.76
C LEU A 10 10.63 12.14 -7.29
N VAL A 11 11.42 11.55 -6.40
CA VAL A 11 11.21 11.60 -4.94
C VAL A 11 11.40 13.03 -4.42
N GLY A 12 12.44 13.73 -4.87
CA GLY A 12 12.69 15.12 -4.51
C GLY A 12 11.54 16.04 -4.95
N LEU A 13 11.05 15.89 -6.17
CA LEU A 13 9.90 16.62 -6.70
C LEU A 13 8.62 16.29 -5.92
N SER A 14 8.38 15.02 -5.58
CA SER A 14 7.21 14.65 -4.78
C SER A 14 7.26 15.25 -3.38
N PHE A 15 8.41 15.23 -2.71
CA PHE A 15 8.57 15.87 -1.41
C PHE A 15 8.46 17.40 -1.48
N ALA A 16 9.04 18.03 -2.50
CA ALA A 16 8.90 19.47 -2.72
C ALA A 16 7.44 19.86 -2.92
N LEU A 17 6.67 19.05 -3.67
CA LEU A 17 5.23 19.22 -3.82
C LEU A 17 4.50 19.09 -2.46
N TYR A 18 4.79 18.06 -1.68
CA TYR A 18 4.12 17.83 -0.39
C TYR A 18 4.43 18.94 0.62
N ILE A 19 5.70 19.32 0.75
CA ILE A 19 6.14 20.39 1.64
C ILE A 19 5.55 21.74 1.18
N GLY A 20 5.58 22.02 -0.13
CA GLY A 20 4.99 23.23 -0.70
C GLY A 20 3.49 23.35 -0.41
N VAL A 21 2.75 22.25 -0.57
CA VAL A 21 1.32 22.19 -0.22
C VAL A 21 1.12 22.38 1.28
N ALA A 22 1.93 21.73 2.13
CA ALA A 22 1.82 21.85 3.59
C ALA A 22 2.08 23.28 4.08
N ILE A 23 3.07 23.99 3.52
CA ILE A 23 3.37 25.39 3.84
C ILE A 23 2.22 26.30 3.39
N TRP A 24 1.69 26.09 2.18
CA TRP A 24 0.59 26.89 1.64
C TRP A 24 -0.72 26.72 2.42
N SER A 25 -0.95 25.55 3.00
CA SER A 25 -2.19 25.18 3.70
C SER A 25 -2.08 25.20 5.22
N ARG A 26 -1.05 25.83 5.77
CA ARG A 26 -0.75 25.91 7.21
C ARG A 26 -1.96 26.34 8.04
N ALA A 27 -2.27 25.56 9.08
CA ALA A 27 -3.37 25.86 10.00
C ALA A 27 -3.07 27.09 10.86
N SER A 28 -4.07 27.95 11.04
CA SER A 28 -3.97 29.19 11.83
C SER A 28 -4.64 29.08 13.21
N SER A 29 -5.43 28.04 13.46
CA SER A 29 -6.13 27.80 14.73
C SER A 29 -6.22 26.31 15.10
N THR A 30 -6.44 26.00 16.39
CA THR A 30 -6.63 24.62 16.89
C THR A 30 -7.79 23.90 16.21
N LYS A 31 -8.87 24.62 15.90
CA LYS A 31 -10.02 24.06 15.18
C LYS A 31 -9.65 23.68 13.75
N GLU A 32 -8.89 24.52 13.04
CA GLU A 32 -8.37 24.19 11.70
C GLU A 32 -7.34 23.06 11.72
N PHE A 33 -6.59 22.93 12.82
CA PHE A 33 -5.62 21.87 13.02
C PHE A 33 -6.30 20.50 13.14
N TYR A 34 -7.39 20.39 13.90
CA TYR A 34 -8.11 19.11 14.11
C TYR A 34 -9.27 18.85 13.17
N VAL A 35 -9.89 19.88 12.60
CA VAL A 35 -11.03 19.75 11.69
C VAL A 35 -10.80 20.76 10.59
N ALA A 36 -10.16 20.32 9.50
CA ALA A 36 -9.93 21.14 8.31
C ALA A 36 -11.21 21.92 7.99
N GLY A 37 -11.24 23.23 8.30
CA GLY A 37 -12.47 23.96 8.56
C GLY A 37 -13.53 23.80 7.46
N THR A 38 -14.39 22.79 7.59
CA THR A 38 -15.55 22.36 6.75
C THR A 38 -15.51 22.67 5.23
N GLY A 39 -14.34 22.87 4.63
CA GLY A 39 -14.17 23.51 3.32
C GLY A 39 -13.55 22.63 2.25
N VAL A 40 -13.27 21.36 2.56
CA VAL A 40 -12.69 20.41 1.60
C VAL A 40 -13.79 19.92 0.65
N SER A 41 -13.51 19.94 -0.66
CA SER A 41 -14.45 19.42 -1.65
C SER A 41 -14.63 17.90 -1.52
N PRO A 42 -15.81 17.34 -1.83
CA PRO A 42 -16.04 15.89 -1.73
C PRO A 42 -15.06 15.07 -2.57
N LEU A 43 -14.65 15.59 -3.73
CA LEU A 43 -13.66 14.94 -4.60
C LEU A 43 -12.26 14.91 -3.95
N ALA A 44 -11.80 16.04 -3.41
CA ALA A 44 -10.51 16.13 -2.73
C ALA A 44 -10.50 15.25 -1.48
N ASN A 45 -11.58 15.24 -0.70
CA ASN A 45 -11.69 14.35 0.45
C ASN A 45 -11.72 12.87 0.03
N GLY A 46 -12.36 12.54 -1.10
CA GLY A 46 -12.34 11.20 -1.69
C GLY A 46 -10.94 10.74 -2.06
N MET A 47 -10.17 11.57 -2.78
CA MET A 47 -8.76 11.28 -3.13
C MET A 47 -7.87 11.16 -1.89
N ALA A 48 -8.03 12.07 -0.93
CA ALA A 48 -7.27 12.03 0.32
C ALA A 48 -7.58 10.74 1.11
N THR A 49 -8.86 10.37 1.21
CA THR A 49 -9.29 9.13 1.87
C THR A 49 -8.74 7.90 1.13
N ALA A 50 -8.71 7.92 -0.20
CA ALA A 50 -8.11 6.83 -0.98
C ALA A 50 -6.59 6.73 -0.74
N ALA A 51 -5.84 7.85 -0.74
CA ALA A 51 -4.42 7.82 -0.41
C ALA A 51 -4.14 7.35 1.03
N ASP A 52 -4.96 7.79 1.98
CA ASP A 52 -4.88 7.36 3.38
C ASP A 52 -5.15 5.86 3.52
N TRP A 53 -6.08 5.33 2.71
CA TRP A 53 -6.46 3.93 2.67
C TRP A 53 -5.43 3.01 2.02
N MET A 54 -4.86 3.42 0.89
CA MET A 54 -4.00 2.54 0.07
C MET A 54 -2.74 2.17 0.85
N SER A 55 -2.09 3.12 1.51
CA SER A 55 -0.98 2.84 2.42
C SER A 55 0.19 2.06 1.78
N ALA A 56 1.26 1.84 2.54
CA ALA A 56 2.31 0.89 2.14
C ALA A 56 1.75 -0.53 1.96
N ALA A 57 0.77 -0.93 2.77
CA ALA A 57 0.23 -2.29 2.73
C ALA A 57 -0.44 -2.63 1.39
N SER A 58 -1.19 -1.71 0.77
CA SER A 58 -1.83 -2.00 -0.52
C SER A 58 -0.94 -1.70 -1.71
N PHE A 59 -0.10 -0.66 -1.63
CA PHE A 59 0.80 -0.32 -2.73
C PHE A 59 1.97 -1.32 -2.83
N ILE A 60 2.60 -1.66 -1.71
CA ILE A 60 3.82 -2.48 -1.67
C ILE A 60 3.42 -3.95 -1.42
N SER A 61 2.77 -4.22 -0.30
CA SER A 61 2.62 -5.58 0.22
C SER A 61 1.52 -6.39 -0.46
N MET A 62 0.40 -5.80 -0.89
CA MET A 62 -0.74 -6.58 -1.39
C MET A 62 -0.41 -7.39 -2.64
N ALA A 63 0.17 -6.75 -3.66
CA ALA A 63 0.53 -7.45 -4.88
C ALA A 63 1.65 -8.48 -4.61
N GLY A 64 2.56 -8.19 -3.67
CA GLY A 64 3.51 -9.18 -3.15
C GLY A 64 2.82 -10.37 -2.49
N LEU A 65 1.91 -10.15 -1.55
CA LEU A 65 1.17 -11.25 -0.90
C LEU A 65 0.41 -12.08 -1.92
N ILE A 66 -0.29 -11.45 -2.87
CA ILE A 66 -1.02 -12.16 -3.93
C ILE A 66 -0.05 -12.94 -4.84
N SER A 67 1.12 -12.38 -5.16
CA SER A 67 2.09 -13.05 -6.05
C SER A 67 2.66 -14.34 -5.48
N PHE A 68 2.73 -14.47 -4.15
CA PHE A 68 3.19 -15.70 -3.48
C PHE A 68 2.05 -16.59 -2.99
N MET A 69 0.88 -16.03 -2.67
CA MET A 69 -0.26 -16.79 -2.14
C MET A 69 -1.25 -17.25 -3.21
N GLY A 70 -1.15 -16.75 -4.44
CA GLY A 70 -2.08 -17.08 -5.52
C GLY A 70 -3.52 -16.74 -5.16
N TYR A 71 -4.45 -17.65 -5.48
CA TYR A 71 -5.88 -17.51 -5.22
C TYR A 71 -6.22 -17.24 -3.75
N ASP A 72 -5.48 -17.83 -2.81
CA ASP A 72 -5.70 -17.64 -1.37
C ASP A 72 -5.44 -16.20 -0.91
N GLY A 73 -4.64 -15.44 -1.67
CA GLY A 73 -4.40 -14.01 -1.43
C GLY A 73 -5.64 -13.13 -1.64
N SER A 74 -6.67 -13.64 -2.35
CA SER A 74 -7.91 -12.91 -2.65
C SER A 74 -8.68 -12.44 -1.41
N VAL A 75 -8.49 -13.10 -0.25
CA VAL A 75 -9.11 -12.70 1.02
C VAL A 75 -8.72 -11.29 1.45
N TYR A 76 -7.50 -10.84 1.14
CA TYR A 76 -7.06 -9.47 1.46
C TYR A 76 -7.78 -8.45 0.58
N LEU A 77 -7.94 -8.77 -0.70
CA LEU A 77 -8.64 -7.93 -1.65
C LEU A 77 -10.12 -7.79 -1.27
N MET A 78 -10.81 -8.91 -1.05
CA MET A 78 -12.23 -8.94 -0.65
C MET A 78 -12.43 -8.35 0.75
N GLY A 79 -11.56 -8.72 1.69
CA GLY A 79 -11.66 -8.32 3.09
C GLY A 79 -11.53 -6.81 3.28
N TRP A 80 -10.47 -6.22 2.73
CA TRP A 80 -10.25 -4.78 2.86
C TRP A 80 -11.32 -3.98 2.10
N THR A 81 -11.62 -4.33 0.84
CA THR A 81 -12.65 -3.61 0.06
C THR A 81 -14.04 -3.73 0.71
N GLY A 82 -14.41 -4.92 1.16
CA GLY A 82 -15.64 -5.15 1.90
C GLY A 82 -15.69 -4.34 3.20
N GLY A 83 -14.57 -4.20 3.90
CA GLY A 83 -14.47 -3.35 5.09
C GLY A 83 -14.70 -1.86 4.78
N TYR A 84 -14.22 -1.37 3.63
CA TYR A 84 -14.54 -0.01 3.17
C TYR A 84 -16.04 0.15 2.92
N VAL A 85 -16.68 -0.85 2.30
CA VAL A 85 -18.12 -0.84 2.05
C VAL A 85 -18.91 -0.85 3.37
N LEU A 86 -18.51 -1.64 4.36
CA LEU A 86 -19.13 -1.63 5.69
C LEU A 86 -18.99 -0.26 6.35
N LEU A 87 -17.78 0.31 6.35
CA LEU A 87 -17.51 1.65 6.88
C LEU A 87 -18.40 2.70 6.20
N ALA A 88 -18.43 2.68 4.87
CA ALA A 88 -19.20 3.58 4.01
C ALA A 88 -20.70 3.56 4.31
N LEU A 89 -21.28 2.36 4.45
CA LEU A 89 -22.72 2.18 4.60
C LEU A 89 -23.19 2.28 6.06
N LEU A 90 -22.43 1.70 6.99
CA LEU A 90 -22.87 1.49 8.37
C LEU A 90 -22.31 2.49 9.37
N LEU A 91 -21.15 3.10 9.11
CA LEU A 91 -20.47 3.98 10.08
C LEU A 91 -20.49 5.45 9.63
N ALA A 92 -20.00 5.73 8.42
CA ALA A 92 -19.76 7.10 7.95
C ALA A 92 -20.97 8.05 8.08
N PRO A 93 -22.21 7.68 7.68
CA PRO A 93 -23.37 8.59 7.77
C PRO A 93 -23.79 8.88 9.21
N TYR A 94 -23.61 7.93 10.12
CA TYR A 94 -24.06 8.03 11.51
C TYR A 94 -23.05 8.81 12.34
N LEU A 95 -21.77 8.54 12.15
CA LEU A 95 -20.69 9.31 12.76
C LEU A 95 -20.79 10.78 12.38
N ARG A 96 -21.00 11.09 11.09
CA ARG A 96 -21.18 12.48 10.65
C ARG A 96 -22.40 13.15 11.28
N LYS A 97 -23.51 12.44 11.47
CA LYS A 97 -24.71 12.98 12.13
C LYS A 97 -24.48 13.25 13.61
N PHE A 98 -23.63 12.46 14.27
CA PHE A 98 -23.32 12.59 15.69
C PHE A 98 -22.47 13.83 15.99
N GLY A 99 -21.57 14.20 15.07
CA GLY A 99 -20.82 15.46 15.15
C GLY A 99 -19.65 15.48 16.13
N ALA A 100 -19.26 14.33 16.70
CA ALA A 100 -18.03 14.19 17.48
C ALA A 100 -16.78 14.40 16.59
N TYR A 101 -15.70 14.85 17.20
CA TYR A 101 -14.42 15.14 16.52
C TYR A 101 -13.50 13.92 16.47
N THR A 102 -13.63 13.00 17.42
CA THR A 102 -12.82 11.78 17.51
C THR A 102 -13.67 10.54 17.75
N VAL A 103 -13.12 9.37 17.43
CA VAL A 103 -13.78 8.07 17.72
C VAL A 103 -13.92 7.85 19.23
N PRO A 104 -12.91 8.14 20.09
CA PRO A 104 -13.08 8.02 21.53
C PRO A 104 -14.15 8.94 22.10
N GLU A 105 -14.27 10.18 21.62
CA GLU A 105 -15.35 11.10 22.01
C GLU A 105 -16.72 10.52 21.68
N PHE A 106 -16.89 9.97 20.47
CA PHE A 106 -18.13 9.29 20.06
C PHE A 106 -18.50 8.17 21.03
N VAL A 107 -17.55 7.30 21.38
CA VAL A 107 -17.78 6.18 22.31
C VAL A 107 -18.16 6.71 23.70
N GLY A 108 -17.43 7.69 24.21
CA GLY A 108 -17.69 8.29 25.52
C GLY A 108 -19.09 8.91 25.62
N GLN A 109 -19.49 9.67 24.61
CA GLN A 109 -20.81 10.31 24.56
C GLN A 109 -21.94 9.30 24.32
N ARG A 110 -21.72 8.29 23.45
CA ARG A 110 -22.73 7.28 23.12
C ARG A 110 -23.13 6.43 24.32
N TYR A 111 -22.19 6.17 25.24
CA TYR A 111 -22.39 5.36 26.44
C TYR A 111 -22.42 6.19 27.74
N TYR A 112 -22.33 7.52 27.65
CA TYR A 112 -22.27 8.42 28.80
C TYR A 112 -21.19 8.03 29.83
N SER A 113 -20.02 7.57 29.37
CA SER A 113 -18.99 6.98 30.23
C SER A 113 -17.59 7.48 29.89
N GLN A 114 -16.95 8.10 30.88
CA GLN A 114 -15.54 8.51 30.79
C GLN A 114 -14.60 7.30 30.71
N VAL A 115 -14.94 6.19 31.38
CA VAL A 115 -14.16 4.94 31.29
C VAL A 115 -14.18 4.42 29.86
N ALA A 116 -15.34 4.41 29.20
CA ALA A 116 -15.46 3.98 27.81
C ALA A 116 -14.64 4.86 26.86
N ARG A 117 -14.61 6.18 27.10
CA ARG A 117 -13.75 7.12 26.36
C ARG A 117 -12.26 6.78 26.51
N VAL A 118 -11.78 6.59 27.74
CA VAL A 118 -10.37 6.27 28.02
C VAL A 118 -9.97 4.93 27.41
N VAL A 119 -10.83 3.91 27.49
CA VAL A 119 -10.60 2.61 26.82
C VAL A 119 -10.51 2.80 25.31
N ALA A 120 -11.39 3.60 24.70
CA ALA A 120 -11.35 3.89 23.28
C ALA A 120 -10.07 4.66 22.88
N VAL A 121 -9.56 5.57 23.72
CA VAL A 121 -8.26 6.23 23.51
C VAL A 121 -7.13 5.20 23.49
N ALA A 122 -7.07 4.31 24.48
CA ALA A 122 -6.05 3.26 24.55
C ALA A 122 -6.07 2.36 23.30
N CYS A 123 -7.27 1.93 22.86
CA CYS A 123 -7.44 1.16 21.64
C CYS A 123 -6.99 1.95 20.39
N ALA A 124 -7.39 3.22 20.27
CA ALA A 124 -7.03 4.06 19.12
C ALA A 124 -5.51 4.26 19.02
N ILE A 125 -4.83 4.51 20.13
CA ILE A 125 -3.38 4.65 20.18
C ILE A 125 -2.70 3.31 19.83
N PHE A 126 -3.12 2.21 20.44
CA PHE A 126 -2.54 0.89 20.21
C PHE A 126 -2.64 0.46 18.73
N VAL A 127 -3.83 0.56 18.15
CA VAL A 127 -4.07 0.23 16.74
C VAL A 127 -3.28 1.17 15.83
N SER A 128 -3.29 2.47 16.13
CA SER A 128 -2.60 3.44 15.27
C SER A 128 -1.09 3.25 15.29
N PHE A 129 -0.49 3.00 16.45
CA PHE A 129 0.95 2.75 16.57
C PHE A 129 1.38 1.48 15.86
N THR A 130 0.63 0.39 16.03
CA THR A 130 0.86 -0.88 15.34
C THR A 130 0.85 -0.67 13.82
N TYR A 131 -0.10 0.13 13.33
CA TYR A 131 -0.19 0.39 11.90
C TYR A 131 0.91 1.34 11.39
N VAL A 132 1.27 2.38 12.15
CA VAL A 132 2.41 3.26 11.80
C VAL A 132 3.69 2.46 11.64
N SER A 133 3.94 1.46 12.50
CA SER A 133 5.10 0.58 12.39
C SER A 133 5.20 -0.09 11.01
N GLY A 134 4.08 -0.65 10.52
CA GLY A 134 4.02 -1.24 9.17
C GLY A 134 4.27 -0.22 8.06
N GLN A 135 3.74 1.00 8.19
CA GLN A 135 3.99 2.08 7.22
C GLN A 135 5.48 2.47 7.19
N MET A 136 6.11 2.54 8.37
CA MET A 136 7.51 2.87 8.49
C MET A 136 8.41 1.80 7.87
N ARG A 137 8.08 0.51 8.03
CA ARG A 137 8.77 -0.57 7.28
C ARG A 137 8.71 -0.34 5.78
N GLY A 138 7.54 0.02 5.23
CA GLY A 138 7.40 0.35 3.81
C GLY A 138 8.29 1.51 3.36
N VAL A 139 8.36 2.59 4.16
CA VAL A 139 9.31 3.71 3.93
C VAL A 139 10.76 3.23 3.96
N GLY A 140 11.09 2.38 4.95
CA GLY A 140 12.41 1.79 5.11
C GLY A 140 12.86 0.96 3.92
N ILE A 141 11.99 0.10 3.39
CA ILE A 141 12.27 -0.73 2.19
C ILE A 141 12.52 0.14 0.97
N VAL A 142 11.72 1.20 0.78
CA VAL A 142 11.94 2.11 -0.35
C VAL A 142 13.26 2.85 -0.18
N PHE A 143 13.53 3.43 0.99
CA PHE A 143 14.78 4.16 1.19
C PHE A 143 16.02 3.27 1.21
N SER A 144 15.96 2.05 1.73
CA SER A 144 17.11 1.15 1.74
C SER A 144 17.59 0.88 0.32
N ARG A 145 16.64 0.62 -0.58
CA ARG A 145 16.94 0.37 -1.98
C ARG A 145 17.58 1.55 -2.71
N PHE A 146 17.13 2.78 -2.43
CA PHE A 146 17.52 3.94 -3.24
C PHE A 146 18.61 4.81 -2.63
N LEU A 147 18.66 4.89 -1.29
CA LEU A 147 19.76 5.54 -0.59
C LEU A 147 20.93 4.58 -0.36
N GLU A 148 20.76 3.27 -0.64
CA GLU A 148 21.72 2.21 -0.33
C GLU A 148 22.14 2.25 1.14
N VAL A 149 21.13 2.33 2.00
CA VAL A 149 21.27 2.33 3.46
C VAL A 149 20.53 1.14 4.05
N ASP A 150 20.85 0.77 5.28
CA ASP A 150 20.05 -0.23 6.00
C ASP A 150 18.58 0.20 6.15
N VAL A 151 17.66 -0.77 6.15
CA VAL A 151 16.21 -0.53 6.30
C VAL A 151 15.91 0.30 7.54
N THR A 152 16.62 0.08 8.66
CA THR A 152 16.47 0.83 9.90
C THR A 152 16.83 2.30 9.72
N VAL A 153 17.92 2.60 9.00
CA VAL A 153 18.32 3.97 8.68
C VAL A 153 17.27 4.63 7.77
N GLY A 154 16.77 3.89 6.78
CA GLY A 154 15.67 4.32 5.93
C GLY A 154 14.43 4.70 6.74
N VAL A 155 14.03 3.87 7.70
CA VAL A 155 12.91 4.15 8.63
C VAL A 155 13.12 5.47 9.36
N ILE A 156 14.30 5.69 9.96
CA ILE A 156 14.61 6.89 10.74
C ILE A 156 14.50 8.16 9.87
N ILE A 157 15.04 8.12 8.65
CA ILE A 157 14.94 9.22 7.67
C ILE A 157 13.46 9.51 7.37
N GLY A 158 12.69 8.45 7.09
CA GLY A 158 11.25 8.54 6.85
C GLY A 158 10.49 9.19 7.98
N MET A 159 10.73 8.74 9.21
CA MET A 159 10.10 9.31 10.40
C MET A 159 10.39 10.80 10.56
N GLY A 160 11.64 11.23 10.34
CA GLY A 160 12.02 12.65 10.40
C GLY A 160 11.25 13.50 9.38
N ILE A 161 11.11 13.01 8.15
CA ILE A 161 10.38 13.72 7.09
C ILE A 161 8.88 13.81 7.42
N VAL A 162 8.24 12.70 7.81
CA VAL A 162 6.82 12.70 8.20
C VAL A 162 6.57 13.68 9.33
N LEU A 163 7.38 13.63 10.38
CA LEU A 163 7.22 14.51 11.54
C LEU A 163 7.32 15.98 11.14
N PHE A 164 8.27 16.32 10.25
CA PHE A 164 8.45 17.70 9.78
C PHE A 164 7.21 18.27 9.09
N TYR A 165 6.66 17.60 8.07
CA TYR A 165 5.51 18.17 7.34
C TYR A 165 4.17 17.93 8.04
N ALA A 166 4.02 16.85 8.83
CA ALA A 166 2.78 16.55 9.55
C ALA A 166 2.48 17.59 10.63
N VAL A 167 3.51 18.05 11.35
CA VAL A 167 3.38 19.09 12.39
C VAL A 167 3.02 20.45 11.78
N LEU A 168 3.54 20.78 10.60
CA LEU A 168 3.32 22.07 9.96
C LEU A 168 1.93 22.24 9.32
N GLY A 169 1.34 21.17 8.79
CA GLY A 169 0.15 21.25 7.94
C GLY A 169 -1.21 21.22 8.67
N GLY A 170 -1.32 20.55 9.83
CA GLY A 170 -2.63 20.24 10.45
C GLY A 170 -3.55 19.42 9.52
N MET A 171 -4.81 19.20 9.90
CA MET A 171 -5.72 18.34 9.12
C MET A 171 -5.97 18.87 7.70
N LYS A 172 -6.05 20.20 7.50
CA LYS A 172 -6.21 20.79 6.17
C LYS A 172 -4.98 20.52 5.30
N GLY A 173 -3.77 20.73 5.83
CA GLY A 173 -2.56 20.45 5.10
C GLY A 173 -2.39 18.99 4.77
N ILE A 174 -2.62 18.10 5.74
CA ILE A 174 -2.57 16.64 5.52
C ILE A 174 -3.56 16.24 4.42
N THR A 175 -4.75 16.84 4.36
CA THR A 175 -5.73 16.52 3.31
C THR A 175 -5.20 16.85 1.92
N TYR A 176 -4.68 18.05 1.70
CA TYR A 176 -4.18 18.44 0.38
C TYR A 176 -2.86 17.74 0.02
N THR A 177 -1.99 17.45 0.99
CA THR A 177 -0.81 16.62 0.74
C THR A 177 -1.23 15.21 0.34
N GLN A 178 -2.26 14.63 0.97
CA GLN A 178 -2.79 13.32 0.60
C GLN A 178 -3.43 13.31 -0.78
N VAL A 179 -4.07 14.40 -1.22
CA VAL A 179 -4.52 14.53 -2.62
C VAL A 179 -3.32 14.45 -3.57
N ALA A 180 -2.25 15.18 -3.29
CA ALA A 180 -1.04 15.11 -4.10
C ALA A 180 -0.39 13.72 -4.06
N GLN A 181 -0.31 13.09 -2.88
CA GLN A 181 0.19 11.73 -2.70
C GLN A 181 -0.66 10.73 -3.47
N TYR A 182 -1.99 10.87 -3.47
CA TYR A 182 -2.89 10.03 -4.27
C TYR A 182 -2.54 10.09 -5.76
N CYS A 183 -2.34 11.28 -6.30
CA CYS A 183 -1.97 11.44 -7.72
C CYS A 183 -0.63 10.78 -8.03
N VAL A 184 0.38 10.98 -7.17
CA VAL A 184 1.71 10.39 -7.36
C VAL A 184 1.64 8.86 -7.25
N LEU A 185 1.01 8.33 -6.20
CA LEU A 185 0.93 6.88 -5.98
C LEU A 185 0.12 6.20 -7.08
N ILE A 186 -1.04 6.74 -7.49
CA ILE A 186 -1.87 6.03 -8.48
C ILE A 186 -1.19 6.02 -9.85
N PHE A 187 -0.53 7.13 -10.21
CA PHE A 187 0.25 7.21 -11.43
C PHE A 187 1.44 6.24 -11.38
N ALA A 188 2.15 6.20 -10.25
CA ALA A 188 3.27 5.29 -10.05
C ALA A 188 2.90 3.81 -10.04
N TYR A 189 1.69 3.46 -9.61
CA TYR A 189 1.21 2.08 -9.66
C TYR A 189 0.75 1.68 -11.08
N MET A 190 0.02 2.57 -11.75
CA MET A 190 -0.61 2.26 -13.03
C MET A 190 0.37 2.26 -14.21
N VAL A 191 1.36 3.16 -14.23
CA VAL A 191 2.35 3.23 -15.31
C VAL A 191 3.07 1.89 -15.54
N PRO A 192 3.77 1.29 -14.55
CA PRO A 192 4.40 -0.01 -14.76
C PRO A 192 3.37 -1.10 -15.08
N ALA A 193 2.18 -1.07 -14.47
CA ALA A 193 1.12 -2.03 -14.78
C ALA A 193 0.72 -2.00 -16.26
N PHE A 194 0.61 -0.81 -16.87
CA PHE A 194 0.34 -0.65 -18.30
C PHE A 194 1.47 -1.18 -19.19
N PHE A 195 2.73 -0.87 -18.85
CA PHE A 195 3.88 -1.41 -19.58
C PHE A 195 3.89 -2.94 -19.55
N LEU A 196 3.70 -3.51 -18.37
CA LEU A 196 3.71 -4.97 -18.18
C LEU A 196 2.54 -5.65 -18.88
N ALA A 197 1.35 -5.05 -18.84
CA ALA A 197 0.19 -5.57 -19.55
C ALA A 197 0.47 -5.66 -21.06
N VAL A 198 1.05 -4.62 -21.65
CA VAL A 198 1.40 -4.60 -23.07
C VAL A 198 2.49 -5.63 -23.39
N MET A 199 3.53 -5.72 -22.56
CA MET A 199 4.65 -6.65 -22.78
C MET A 199 4.25 -8.12 -22.63
N LEU A 200 3.43 -8.45 -21.63
CA LEU A 200 3.12 -9.84 -21.28
C LEU A 200 1.83 -10.37 -21.88
N SER A 201 0.90 -9.50 -22.27
CA SER A 201 -0.41 -9.93 -22.79
C SER A 201 -0.84 -9.24 -24.08
N GLY A 202 -0.06 -8.26 -24.56
CA GLY A 202 -0.43 -7.44 -25.72
C GLY A 202 -1.60 -6.49 -25.47
N THR A 203 -2.16 -6.44 -24.26
CA THR A 203 -3.31 -5.57 -23.91
C THR A 203 -2.85 -4.35 -23.13
N PHE A 204 -3.50 -3.20 -23.36
CA PHE A 204 -3.18 -1.97 -22.62
C PHE A 204 -3.79 -1.96 -21.21
N ILE A 205 -4.89 -2.68 -20.99
CA ILE A 205 -5.63 -2.66 -19.72
C ILE A 205 -5.12 -3.82 -18.84
N PRO A 206 -4.46 -3.56 -17.70
CA PRO A 206 -3.83 -4.61 -16.89
C PRO A 206 -4.82 -5.67 -16.40
N GLN A 207 -6.05 -5.27 -16.11
CA GLN A 207 -7.13 -6.18 -15.70
C GLN A 207 -7.49 -7.19 -16.80
N LEU A 208 -7.40 -6.80 -18.07
CA LEU A 208 -7.60 -7.72 -19.20
C LEU A 208 -6.35 -8.57 -19.41
N GLY A 209 -5.17 -7.98 -19.22
CA GLY A 209 -3.90 -8.69 -19.32
C GLY A 209 -3.73 -9.78 -18.26
N PHE A 210 -4.34 -9.64 -17.08
CA PHE A 210 -4.34 -10.65 -16.03
C PHE A 210 -4.80 -12.04 -16.51
N GLY A 211 -5.81 -12.09 -17.39
CA GLY A 211 -6.29 -13.33 -18.03
C GLY A 211 -5.92 -13.42 -19.51
N GLY A 212 -4.96 -12.60 -19.97
CA GLY A 212 -4.56 -12.52 -21.36
C GLY A 212 -3.60 -13.63 -21.78
N ALA A 213 -3.47 -13.80 -23.09
CA ALA A 213 -2.48 -14.68 -23.69
C ALA A 213 -1.19 -13.90 -23.98
N ASP A 214 -0.06 -14.55 -23.74
CA ASP A 214 1.25 -14.06 -24.15
C ASP A 214 1.29 -13.89 -25.69
N PRO A 215 1.63 -12.70 -26.22
CA PRO A 215 1.69 -12.47 -27.66
C PRO A 215 2.66 -13.38 -28.42
N GLU A 216 3.72 -13.87 -27.77
CA GLU A 216 4.75 -14.69 -28.42
C GLU A 216 4.40 -16.17 -28.38
N SER A 217 4.04 -16.69 -27.19
CA SER A 217 3.74 -18.12 -27.01
C SER A 217 2.28 -18.49 -27.29
N GLY A 218 1.35 -17.52 -27.24
CA GLY A 218 -0.09 -17.75 -27.34
C GLY A 218 -0.71 -18.44 -26.11
N ALA A 219 0.09 -18.76 -25.09
CA ALA A 219 -0.37 -19.38 -23.85
C ALA A 219 -0.98 -18.33 -22.91
N PHE A 220 -2.03 -18.69 -22.18
CA PHE A 220 -2.57 -17.81 -21.13
C PHE A 220 -1.58 -17.67 -19.99
N LEU A 221 -1.41 -16.45 -19.48
CA LEU A 221 -0.44 -16.16 -18.41
C LEU A 221 -0.71 -16.98 -17.15
N LEU A 222 -1.98 -17.20 -16.80
CA LEU A 222 -2.35 -18.01 -15.63
C LEU A 222 -2.02 -19.50 -15.83
N ASP A 223 -2.21 -20.04 -17.03
CA ASP A 223 -1.87 -21.43 -17.36
C ASP A 223 -0.34 -21.64 -17.32
N LYS A 224 0.42 -20.68 -17.86
CA LYS A 224 1.89 -20.66 -17.77
C LYS A 224 2.32 -20.64 -16.30
N LEU A 225 1.69 -19.78 -15.50
CA LEU A 225 2.04 -19.63 -14.08
C LEU A 225 1.72 -20.90 -13.28
N ASP A 226 0.58 -21.55 -13.53
CA ASP A 226 0.24 -22.84 -12.93
C ASP A 226 1.23 -23.94 -13.34
N GLY A 227 1.68 -23.95 -14.61
CA GLY A 227 2.73 -24.84 -15.09
C GLY A 227 4.03 -24.67 -14.30
N LEU A 228 4.54 -23.44 -14.22
CA LEU A 228 5.75 -23.11 -13.46
C LEU A 228 5.61 -23.46 -11.97
N HIS A 229 4.46 -23.21 -11.36
CA HIS A 229 4.24 -23.57 -9.96
C HIS A 229 4.30 -25.08 -9.75
N ARG A 230 3.68 -25.87 -10.64
CA ARG A 230 3.73 -27.34 -10.58
C ARG A 230 5.15 -27.88 -10.76
N GLU A 231 5.91 -27.32 -11.69
CA GLU A 231 7.31 -27.73 -11.93
C GLU A 231 8.21 -27.48 -10.73
N LEU A 232 7.99 -26.37 -10.01
CA LEU A 232 8.75 -25.98 -8.82
C LEU A 232 8.17 -26.55 -7.51
N GLY A 233 7.14 -27.39 -7.59
CA GLY A 233 6.49 -28.04 -6.45
C GLY A 233 5.54 -27.16 -5.63
N PHE A 234 5.25 -25.93 -6.07
CA PHE A 234 4.25 -25.08 -5.44
C PHE A 234 2.84 -25.55 -5.79
N THR A 235 1.85 -25.19 -4.96
CA THR A 235 0.43 -25.30 -5.35
C THR A 235 0.18 -24.45 -6.60
N ALA A 236 -0.65 -24.94 -7.52
CA ALA A 236 -1.06 -24.17 -8.68
C ALA A 236 -1.58 -22.79 -8.24
N TYR A 237 -1.17 -21.75 -8.94
CA TYR A 237 -1.42 -20.37 -8.55
C TYR A 237 -2.92 -20.05 -8.52
N THR A 238 -3.70 -20.69 -9.40
CA THR A 238 -5.15 -20.54 -9.47
C THR A 238 -5.93 -21.43 -8.49
N ASP A 239 -5.29 -22.43 -7.87
CA ASP A 239 -5.92 -23.31 -6.90
C ASP A 239 -5.86 -22.70 -5.49
N GLY A 240 -6.99 -22.69 -4.79
CA GLY A 240 -7.06 -22.30 -3.39
C GLY A 240 -6.75 -23.48 -2.46
N THR A 241 -5.82 -23.31 -1.52
CA THR A 241 -5.56 -24.34 -0.48
C THR A 241 -6.52 -24.22 0.69
N LYS A 242 -7.17 -23.06 0.86
CA LYS A 242 -8.04 -22.78 2.01
C LYS A 242 -9.46 -23.28 1.78
N SER A 243 -10.07 -23.80 2.84
CA SER A 243 -11.48 -24.14 2.82
C SER A 243 -12.33 -22.88 2.64
N MET A 244 -13.50 -23.00 2.01
CA MET A 244 -14.41 -21.86 1.85
C MET A 244 -14.90 -21.28 3.19
N ILE A 245 -14.89 -22.09 4.25
CA ILE A 245 -15.19 -21.66 5.63
C ILE A 245 -14.09 -20.73 6.13
N ASP A 246 -12.82 -21.10 5.94
CA ASP A 246 -11.68 -20.26 6.33
C ASP A 246 -11.65 -18.97 5.53
N VAL A 247 -11.85 -19.05 4.21
CA VAL A 247 -11.94 -17.88 3.32
C VAL A 247 -13.03 -16.93 3.81
N PHE A 248 -14.21 -17.44 4.18
CA PHE A 248 -15.30 -16.63 4.70
C PHE A 248 -14.93 -15.93 6.02
N PHE A 249 -14.43 -16.66 7.01
CA PHE A 249 -14.12 -16.09 8.33
C PHE A 249 -12.93 -15.14 8.29
N ILE A 250 -11.89 -15.43 7.50
CA ILE A 250 -10.75 -14.52 7.29
C ILE A 250 -11.25 -13.24 6.61
N THR A 251 -12.03 -13.35 5.54
CA THR A 251 -12.59 -12.20 4.83
C THR A 251 -13.46 -11.36 5.76
N ALA A 252 -14.36 -11.99 6.54
CA ALA A 252 -15.22 -11.29 7.49
C ALA A 252 -14.41 -10.59 8.60
N ALA A 253 -13.39 -11.24 9.15
CA ALA A 253 -12.51 -10.65 10.14
C ALA A 253 -11.77 -9.42 9.58
N LEU A 254 -11.24 -9.53 8.35
CA LEU A 254 -10.63 -8.41 7.64
C LEU A 254 -11.62 -7.28 7.39
N MET A 255 -12.85 -7.58 6.95
CA MET A 255 -13.88 -6.56 6.72
C MET A 255 -14.21 -5.77 7.98
N VAL A 256 -14.46 -6.47 9.10
CA VAL A 256 -14.81 -5.83 10.37
C VAL A 256 -13.63 -5.05 10.93
N GLY A 257 -12.42 -5.60 10.88
CA GLY A 257 -11.20 -4.93 11.32
C GLY A 257 -10.94 -3.64 10.53
N THR A 258 -11.06 -3.71 9.20
CA THR A 258 -10.80 -2.56 8.33
C THR A 258 -11.86 -1.47 8.48
N ALA A 259 -13.12 -1.84 8.77
CA ALA A 259 -14.18 -0.87 9.06
C ALA A 259 -13.95 -0.08 10.36
N GLY A 260 -13.11 -0.58 11.26
CA GLY A 260 -12.77 0.08 12.53
C GLY A 260 -11.59 1.05 12.47
N LEU A 261 -10.97 1.26 11.29
CA LEU A 261 -9.75 2.06 11.18
C LEU A 261 -9.97 3.54 11.53
N PRO A 262 -9.37 4.05 12.62
CA PRO A 262 -9.71 5.37 13.16
C PRO A 262 -9.26 6.52 12.25
N HIS A 263 -8.14 6.36 11.53
CA HIS A 263 -7.60 7.38 10.61
C HIS A 263 -8.50 7.61 9.39
N VAL A 264 -9.18 6.57 8.91
CA VAL A 264 -10.16 6.69 7.82
C VAL A 264 -11.46 7.29 8.34
N ILE A 265 -11.90 6.88 9.54
CA ILE A 265 -13.13 7.38 10.15
C ILE A 265 -13.12 8.90 10.33
N ILE A 266 -12.00 9.47 10.80
CA ILE A 266 -11.92 10.91 11.06
C ILE A 266 -12.11 11.76 9.79
N ARG A 267 -11.85 11.19 8.59
CA ARG A 267 -12.03 11.86 7.30
C ARG A 267 -13.49 12.12 6.95
N PHE A 268 -14.44 11.47 7.62
CA PHE A 268 -15.86 11.80 7.42
C PHE A 268 -16.27 13.06 8.19
N TYR A 269 -15.45 13.54 9.14
CA TYR A 269 -15.72 14.77 9.89
C TYR A 269 -15.27 16.05 9.18
N THR A 270 -14.51 15.95 8.08
CA THR A 270 -13.92 17.10 7.36
C THR A 270 -14.87 17.76 6.36
N VAL A 271 -15.85 17.03 5.85
CA VAL A 271 -16.80 17.50 4.82
C VAL A 271 -18.02 18.18 5.45
N PRO A 272 -18.56 19.27 4.89
CA PRO A 272 -19.57 20.10 5.56
C PRO A 272 -20.91 19.39 5.78
N LYS A 273 -21.41 18.61 4.80
CA LYS A 273 -22.76 18.03 4.79
C LYS A 273 -22.74 16.50 4.75
N VAL A 274 -23.77 15.84 5.27
CA VAL A 274 -23.94 14.37 5.22
C VAL A 274 -24.01 13.87 3.76
N ARG A 275 -24.65 14.62 2.86
CA ARG A 275 -24.69 14.28 1.43
C ARG A 275 -23.27 14.28 0.83
N ASP A 276 -22.49 15.29 1.16
CA ASP A 276 -21.13 15.48 0.67
C ASP A 276 -20.19 14.40 1.21
N ALA A 277 -20.42 13.92 2.43
CA ALA A 277 -19.76 12.73 2.98
C ALA A 277 -20.03 11.47 2.17
N ARG A 278 -21.29 11.20 1.80
CA ARG A 278 -21.64 10.03 0.96
C ARG A 278 -21.03 10.11 -0.44
N VAL A 279 -21.01 11.30 -1.04
CA VAL A 279 -20.37 11.51 -2.34
C VAL A 279 -18.86 11.31 -2.25
N SER A 280 -18.23 11.82 -1.19
CA SER A 280 -16.80 11.60 -0.92
C SER A 280 -16.45 10.13 -0.76
N VAL A 281 -17.29 9.35 -0.08
CA VAL A 281 -17.15 7.89 0.05
C VAL A 281 -17.20 7.20 -1.32
N GLY A 282 -18.15 7.60 -2.18
CA GLY A 282 -18.26 7.06 -3.54
C GLY A 282 -17.02 7.35 -4.39
N TRP A 283 -16.49 8.57 -4.30
CA TRP A 283 -15.23 8.93 -4.96
C TRP A 283 -14.04 8.13 -4.43
N ALA A 284 -13.92 7.99 -3.11
CA ALA A 284 -12.86 7.19 -2.51
C ALA A 284 -12.91 5.72 -2.96
N LEU A 285 -14.11 5.11 -3.00
CA LEU A 285 -14.29 3.76 -3.55
C LEU A 285 -13.82 3.65 -5.00
N LEU A 286 -14.18 4.61 -5.85
CA LEU A 286 -13.75 4.63 -7.25
C LEU A 286 -12.22 4.67 -7.36
N PHE A 287 -11.58 5.53 -6.56
CA PHE A 287 -10.13 5.69 -6.54
C PHE A 287 -9.39 4.46 -6.00
N ILE A 288 -9.89 3.86 -4.92
CA ILE A 288 -9.38 2.60 -4.37
C ILE A 288 -9.51 1.47 -5.40
N ALA A 289 -10.64 1.40 -6.11
CA ALA A 289 -10.89 0.36 -7.11
C ALA A 289 -9.87 0.35 -8.25
N ILE A 290 -9.32 1.50 -8.65
CA ILE A 290 -8.32 1.57 -9.72
C ILE A 290 -7.08 0.72 -9.36
N LEU A 291 -6.52 0.90 -8.16
CA LEU A 291 -5.38 0.09 -7.72
C LEU A 291 -5.80 -1.33 -7.37
N TYR A 292 -6.88 -1.51 -6.60
CA TYR A 292 -7.26 -2.81 -6.06
C TYR A 292 -7.63 -3.81 -7.17
N THR A 293 -8.26 -3.35 -8.25
CA THR A 293 -8.54 -4.22 -9.41
C THR A 293 -7.30 -4.49 -10.25
N THR A 294 -6.29 -3.62 -10.19
CA THR A 294 -5.02 -3.77 -10.92
C THR A 294 -4.00 -4.61 -10.16
N ALA A 295 -4.08 -4.67 -8.83
CA ALA A 295 -3.11 -5.36 -7.99
C ALA A 295 -2.95 -6.87 -8.30
N PRO A 296 -4.02 -7.64 -8.58
CA PRO A 296 -3.86 -9.03 -9.02
C PRO A 296 -3.12 -9.17 -10.35
N ALA A 297 -3.32 -8.24 -11.29
CA ALA A 297 -2.57 -8.21 -12.55
C ALA A 297 -1.08 -7.97 -12.30
N VAL A 298 -0.74 -6.96 -11.50
CA VAL A 298 0.65 -6.66 -11.12
C VAL A 298 1.29 -7.85 -10.41
N ALA A 299 0.56 -8.53 -9.53
CA ALA A 299 1.02 -9.72 -8.82
C ALA A 299 1.39 -10.86 -9.77
N VAL A 300 0.52 -11.18 -10.73
CA VAL A 300 0.77 -12.22 -11.75
C VAL A 300 1.95 -11.85 -12.64
N PHE A 301 1.99 -10.61 -13.13
CA PHE A 301 3.10 -10.12 -13.95
C PHE A 301 4.44 -10.21 -13.21
N ALA A 302 4.45 -9.77 -11.95
CA ALA A 302 5.66 -9.82 -11.12
C ALA A 302 6.08 -11.26 -10.82
N ARG A 303 5.13 -12.16 -10.51
CA ARG A 303 5.44 -13.56 -10.23
C ARG A 303 6.00 -14.29 -11.46
N ALA A 304 5.36 -14.13 -12.62
CA ALA A 304 5.80 -14.76 -13.86
C ALA A 304 7.21 -14.30 -14.23
N ASN A 305 7.46 -12.98 -14.24
CA ASN A 305 8.78 -12.43 -14.57
C ASN A 305 9.87 -12.84 -13.56
N LEU A 306 9.52 -12.89 -12.27
CA LEU A 306 10.46 -13.35 -11.24
C LEU A 306 10.88 -14.78 -11.50
N LEU A 307 9.92 -15.71 -11.64
CA LEU A 307 10.19 -17.13 -11.84
C LEU A 307 11.02 -17.36 -13.11
N ASP A 308 10.67 -16.70 -14.21
CA ASP A 308 11.40 -16.80 -15.49
C ASP A 308 12.85 -16.29 -15.37
N THR A 309 13.13 -15.36 -14.45
CA THR A 309 14.46 -14.75 -14.30
C THR A 309 15.37 -15.49 -13.32
N VAL A 310 14.80 -16.06 -12.24
CA VAL A 310 15.61 -16.59 -11.12
C VAL A 310 15.64 -18.12 -11.08
N ALA A 311 14.56 -18.81 -11.45
CA ALA A 311 14.46 -20.24 -11.19
C ALA A 311 15.40 -21.05 -12.10
N GLY A 312 16.36 -21.77 -11.50
CA GLY A 312 17.28 -22.65 -12.21
C GLY A 312 18.36 -21.93 -13.02
N GLN A 313 18.59 -20.65 -12.75
CA GLN A 313 19.62 -19.85 -13.42
C GLN A 313 20.91 -19.78 -12.57
N PRO A 314 22.09 -19.67 -13.19
CA PRO A 314 23.35 -19.51 -12.46
C PRO A 314 23.37 -18.21 -11.64
N TYR A 315 23.83 -18.28 -10.39
CA TYR A 315 23.95 -17.10 -9.52
C TYR A 315 24.85 -16.01 -10.13
N ASP A 316 25.99 -16.41 -10.71
CA ASP A 316 26.93 -15.49 -11.36
C ASP A 316 26.35 -14.78 -12.59
N ALA A 317 25.27 -15.32 -13.17
CA ALA A 317 24.58 -14.74 -14.32
C ALA A 317 23.42 -13.81 -13.89
N MET A 318 23.19 -13.63 -12.59
CA MET A 318 22.08 -12.82 -12.11
C MET A 318 22.20 -11.35 -12.53
N PRO A 319 21.09 -10.72 -12.94
CA PRO A 319 21.13 -9.31 -13.32
C PRO A 319 21.45 -8.41 -12.12
N GLU A 320 21.97 -7.22 -12.40
CA GLU A 320 22.36 -6.21 -11.39
C GLU A 320 21.25 -5.85 -10.39
N TRP A 321 19.97 -5.98 -10.77
CA TRP A 321 18.87 -5.73 -9.81
C TRP A 321 18.90 -6.74 -8.66
N PHE A 322 19.25 -8.00 -8.92
CA PHE A 322 19.24 -9.08 -7.93
C PHE A 322 20.24 -8.77 -6.80
N SER A 323 21.49 -8.49 -7.16
CA SER A 323 22.55 -8.16 -6.19
C SER A 323 22.20 -6.91 -5.38
N LYS A 324 21.57 -5.90 -5.99
CA LYS A 324 21.15 -4.69 -5.27
C LYS A 324 20.07 -4.96 -4.22
N TRP A 325 19.19 -5.94 -4.43
CA TRP A 325 18.20 -6.33 -3.43
C TRP A 325 18.79 -7.31 -2.39
N GLU A 326 19.80 -8.08 -2.77
CA GLU A 326 20.60 -8.90 -1.85
C GLU A 326 21.40 -8.03 -0.86
N ASP A 327 22.02 -6.94 -1.33
CA ASP A 327 22.73 -5.95 -0.49
C ASP A 327 21.83 -5.34 0.60
N THR A 328 20.51 -5.29 0.36
CA THR A 328 19.54 -4.80 1.35
C THR A 328 19.09 -5.86 2.36
N GLY A 329 19.48 -7.14 2.16
CA GLY A 329 19.04 -8.29 2.94
C GLY A 329 17.59 -8.71 2.69
N LEU A 330 16.94 -8.17 1.66
CA LEU A 330 15.56 -8.50 1.29
C LEU A 330 15.47 -9.63 0.24
N ILE A 331 16.59 -9.95 -0.40
CA ILE A 331 16.83 -11.22 -1.07
C ILE A 331 17.99 -11.89 -0.34
N THR A 332 17.88 -13.19 -0.14
CA THR A 332 18.99 -13.98 0.42
C THR A 332 19.10 -15.28 -0.38
N PHE A 333 20.33 -15.58 -0.79
CA PHE A 333 20.70 -16.82 -1.45
C PHE A 333 21.69 -17.58 -0.58
N ASP A 334 21.41 -18.86 -0.36
CA ASP A 334 22.26 -19.80 0.39
C ASP A 334 22.41 -21.06 -0.45
N ASP A 335 23.54 -21.18 -1.15
CA ASP A 335 23.87 -22.31 -2.02
C ASP A 335 24.12 -23.56 -1.17
N ARG A 336 23.12 -24.45 -1.09
CA ARG A 336 23.13 -25.62 -0.19
C ARG A 336 23.76 -26.83 -0.86
N ASP A 337 23.62 -26.96 -2.17
CA ASP A 337 24.15 -28.08 -2.94
C ASP A 337 25.49 -27.79 -3.64
N ALA A 338 25.97 -26.54 -3.54
CA ALA A 338 27.24 -26.04 -4.07
C ALA A 338 27.35 -26.17 -5.59
N ASP A 339 26.21 -26.09 -6.31
CA ASP A 339 26.16 -26.19 -7.77
C ASP A 339 26.27 -24.83 -8.48
N GLY A 340 26.16 -23.72 -7.72
CA GLY A 340 26.24 -22.34 -8.23
C GLY A 340 24.99 -21.85 -8.98
N ASN A 341 23.91 -22.62 -9.00
CA ASN A 341 22.62 -22.26 -9.56
C ASN A 341 21.64 -21.85 -8.44
N ILE A 342 20.62 -21.10 -8.82
CA ILE A 342 19.57 -20.69 -7.88
C ILE A 342 18.45 -21.71 -7.91
N ARG A 343 18.36 -22.53 -6.85
CA ARG A 343 17.24 -23.43 -6.65
C ARG A 343 16.09 -22.76 -5.88
N TYR A 344 15.05 -22.38 -6.61
CA TYR A 344 13.84 -21.78 -6.04
C TYR A 344 12.64 -22.73 -6.13
N VAL A 345 12.37 -23.47 -5.06
CA VAL A 345 11.36 -24.54 -4.99
C VAL A 345 10.48 -24.43 -3.74
N ALA A 346 9.37 -25.17 -3.72
CA ALA A 346 8.44 -25.14 -2.58
C ALA A 346 8.96 -25.85 -1.33
N ASP A 347 9.86 -26.83 -1.49
CA ASP A 347 10.43 -27.59 -0.37
C ASP A 347 11.41 -26.71 0.42
N PRO A 348 11.14 -26.40 1.71
CA PRO A 348 12.02 -25.57 2.53
C PRO A 348 13.43 -26.12 2.72
N ASP A 349 13.60 -27.44 2.61
CA ASP A 349 14.90 -28.09 2.81
C ASP A 349 15.78 -27.98 1.56
N GLU A 350 15.18 -27.86 0.38
CA GLU A 350 15.87 -27.71 -0.91
C GLU A 350 15.90 -26.26 -1.44
N ASN A 351 15.04 -25.38 -0.92
CA ASN A 351 14.95 -24.01 -1.39
C ASN A 351 16.13 -23.15 -0.90
N GLU A 352 16.85 -22.55 -1.84
CA GLU A 352 18.06 -21.75 -1.59
C GLU A 352 17.81 -20.25 -1.65
N LEU A 353 16.65 -19.85 -2.19
CA LEU A 353 16.31 -18.45 -2.42
C LEU A 353 15.15 -17.99 -1.55
N THR A 354 15.39 -17.00 -0.70
CA THR A 354 14.34 -16.31 0.06
C THR A 354 14.17 -14.88 -0.43
N ILE A 355 12.93 -14.51 -0.76
CA ILE A 355 12.57 -13.18 -1.28
C ILE A 355 11.52 -12.58 -0.35
N ASP A 356 11.78 -11.38 0.17
CA ASP A 356 10.77 -10.61 0.89
C ASP A 356 9.65 -10.19 -0.06
N ARG A 357 8.41 -10.51 0.29
CA ARG A 357 7.24 -10.30 -0.56
C ARG A 357 6.96 -8.81 -0.81
N ASP A 358 7.40 -7.94 0.10
CA ASP A 358 7.21 -6.50 -0.03
C ASP A 358 8.06 -5.89 -1.17
N ILE A 359 9.10 -6.58 -1.66
CA ILE A 359 9.90 -6.01 -2.76
C ILE A 359 9.23 -6.18 -4.12
N MET A 360 8.23 -7.07 -4.25
CA MET A 360 7.71 -7.48 -5.57
C MET A 360 7.26 -6.30 -6.42
N VAL A 361 6.53 -5.33 -5.85
CA VAL A 361 6.07 -4.16 -6.63
C VAL A 361 7.23 -3.23 -6.99
N LEU A 362 8.18 -3.06 -6.09
CA LEU A 362 9.31 -2.14 -6.26
C LEU A 362 10.37 -2.70 -7.23
N ALA A 363 10.60 -4.01 -7.18
CA ALA A 363 11.58 -4.72 -8.00
C ALA A 363 11.04 -5.03 -9.40
N ASN A 364 9.72 -5.24 -9.57
CA ASN A 364 9.14 -5.67 -10.85
C ASN A 364 9.53 -4.79 -12.05
N PRO A 365 9.54 -3.45 -11.98
CA PRO A 365 10.06 -2.63 -13.08
C PRO A 365 11.51 -2.96 -13.47
N GLU A 366 12.37 -3.31 -12.51
CA GLU A 366 13.75 -3.72 -12.77
C GLU A 366 13.82 -5.14 -13.34
N ILE A 367 13.05 -6.08 -12.78
CA ILE A 367 12.94 -7.47 -13.26
C ILE A 367 12.51 -7.48 -14.73
N SER A 368 11.51 -6.67 -15.08
CA SER A 368 10.97 -6.55 -16.44
C SER A 368 11.76 -5.60 -17.35
N ARG A 369 12.89 -5.06 -16.89
CA ARG A 369 13.77 -4.15 -17.66
C ARG A 369 13.04 -2.91 -18.20
N LEU A 370 12.09 -2.38 -17.42
CA LEU A 370 11.40 -1.13 -17.75
C LEU A 370 12.37 0.06 -17.69
N PRO A 371 12.06 1.18 -18.37
CA PRO A 371 12.91 2.36 -18.34
C PRO A 371 13.20 2.87 -16.92
N ASN A 372 14.43 3.31 -16.67
CA ASN A 372 14.91 3.76 -15.35
C ASN A 372 14.01 4.80 -14.66
N TRP A 373 13.30 5.64 -15.41
CA TRP A 373 12.38 6.62 -14.83
C TRP A 373 11.12 5.98 -14.24
N VAL A 374 10.69 4.81 -14.75
CA VAL A 374 9.57 4.04 -14.20
C VAL A 374 9.96 3.45 -12.84
N VAL A 375 11.20 2.96 -12.71
CA VAL A 375 11.74 2.47 -11.43
C VAL A 375 11.71 3.58 -10.37
N GLY A 376 12.25 4.76 -10.71
CA GLY A 376 12.22 5.92 -9.80
C GLY A 376 10.80 6.45 -9.51
N LEU A 377 9.86 6.26 -10.43
CA LEU A 377 8.46 6.62 -10.23
C LEU A 377 7.78 5.70 -9.20
N VAL A 378 8.01 4.39 -9.29
CA VAL A 378 7.47 3.41 -8.34
C VAL A 378 8.00 3.67 -6.92
N ALA A 379 9.26 4.08 -6.79
CA ALA A 379 9.84 4.54 -5.52
C ALA A 379 9.05 5.72 -4.92
N ALA A 380 8.81 6.77 -5.72
CA ALA A 380 8.04 7.93 -5.29
C ALA A 380 6.60 7.55 -4.90
N GLY A 381 5.98 6.62 -5.63
CA GLY A 381 4.67 6.07 -5.31
C GLY A 381 4.62 5.30 -3.99
N GLY A 382 5.61 4.43 -3.73
CA GLY A 382 5.73 3.67 -2.49
C GLY A 382 5.89 4.58 -1.27
N LEU A 383 6.74 5.62 -1.39
CA LEU A 383 6.86 6.66 -0.35
C LEU A 383 5.55 7.43 -0.19
N ALA A 384 4.93 7.88 -1.28
CA ALA A 384 3.67 8.62 -1.22
C ALA A 384 2.58 7.85 -0.47
N ALA A 385 2.47 6.54 -0.72
CA ALA A 385 1.51 5.65 -0.08
C ALA A 385 1.82 5.41 1.41
N ALA A 386 3.09 5.18 1.77
CA ALA A 386 3.45 4.95 3.16
C ALA A 386 3.30 6.22 4.03
N LEU A 387 3.72 7.36 3.47
CA LEU A 387 3.74 8.65 4.16
C LEU A 387 2.33 9.26 4.31
N SER A 388 1.41 9.00 3.38
CA SER A 388 0.02 9.49 3.46
C SER A 388 -0.69 8.93 4.70
N THR A 389 -0.62 7.62 4.89
CA THR A 389 -1.25 6.91 6.02
C THR A 389 -0.52 7.21 7.33
N ALA A 390 0.81 7.26 7.32
CA ALA A 390 1.60 7.59 8.52
C ALA A 390 1.19 8.96 9.11
N ALA A 391 1.03 9.98 8.25
CA ALA A 391 0.57 11.29 8.69
C ALA A 391 -0.87 11.26 9.25
N GLY A 392 -1.78 10.49 8.63
CA GLY A 392 -3.15 10.32 9.11
C GLY A 392 -3.21 9.64 10.49
N LEU A 393 -2.41 8.62 10.70
CA LEU A 393 -2.32 7.89 11.97
C LEU A 393 -1.71 8.75 13.10
N LEU A 394 -0.65 9.52 12.80
CA LEU A 394 -0.08 10.46 13.78
C LEU A 394 -1.09 11.52 14.21
N LEU A 395 -1.93 12.00 13.29
CA LEU A 395 -3.02 12.93 13.62
C LEU A 395 -4.06 12.30 14.55
N VAL A 396 -4.42 11.02 14.34
CA VAL A 396 -5.32 10.27 15.25
C VAL A 396 -4.73 10.16 16.65
N ILE A 397 -3.44 9.82 16.75
CA ILE A 397 -2.76 9.70 18.04
C ILE A 397 -2.74 11.07 18.74
N SER A 398 -2.35 12.12 18.02
CA SER A 398 -2.30 13.48 18.57
C SER A 398 -3.67 13.98 19.00
N SER A 399 -4.73 13.73 18.24
CA SER A 399 -6.09 14.17 18.59
C SER A 399 -6.64 13.39 19.77
N ALA A 400 -6.44 12.06 19.82
CA ALA A 400 -6.87 11.25 20.95
C ALA A 400 -6.20 11.68 22.26
N ILE A 401 -4.90 12.02 22.24
CA ILE A 401 -4.19 12.47 23.45
C ILE A 401 -4.59 13.89 23.85
N SER A 402 -4.69 14.81 22.90
CA SER A 402 -4.88 16.24 23.22
C SER A 402 -6.33 16.64 23.49
N HIS A 403 -7.30 15.86 22.99
CA HIS A 403 -8.73 16.15 23.10
C HIS A 403 -9.45 15.21 24.07
N ASP A 404 -9.02 13.94 24.15
CA ASP A 404 -9.77 12.89 24.85
C ASP A 404 -9.17 12.43 26.19
N LEU A 405 -7.92 12.80 26.46
CA LEU A 405 -7.27 12.72 27.78
C LEU A 405 -7.08 14.15 28.31
#